data_AF-G8PTP9-F1
#
_entry.id   AF-G8PTP9-F1
#
_cell.length_a   1.000
_cell.length_b   1.000
_cell.length_c   1.000
_cell.angle_alpha   90.00
_cell.angle_beta   90.00
_cell.angle_gamma   90.00
#
_symmetry.space_group_name_H-M   'P 1'
#
loop_
_entity.id
_entity.type
_entity.pdbx_description
1 polymer ?
#
loop_
_entity_poly.entity_id
_entity_poly.type
_entity_poly.pdbx_seq_one_letter_code
_entity_poly.pdbx_strand_id
1 'polypeptide(L)'
;MTDIFIIVGALFGIIVVPLGFFVGLQVSPVLANILLLPLITISWSSGIPLGDMSALLLVWSTVLSVAFWATVFGLIGFGIKKLRG
;
A
#
# COMPACT_ATOMS: atom_id res chain seq x y z
N MET A 1 -15.45 5.81 -14.20
CA MET A 1 -15.19 4.47 -13.63
C MET A 1 -13.77 4.37 -13.09
N THR A 2 -12.74 4.62 -13.90
CA THR A 2 -11.33 4.58 -13.46
C THR A 2 -11.04 5.48 -12.25
N ASP A 3 -11.65 6.67 -12.18
CA ASP A 3 -11.45 7.60 -11.06
C ASP A 3 -11.91 7.04 -9.71
N ILE A 4 -13.00 6.26 -9.71
CA ILE A 4 -13.51 5.58 -8.50
C ILE A 4 -12.48 4.55 -8.02
N PHE A 5 -11.86 3.80 -8.92
CA PHE A 5 -10.81 2.84 -8.55
C PHE A 5 -9.60 3.54 -7.96
N ILE A 6 -9.19 4.69 -8.51
CA ILE A 6 -8.08 5.49 -7.98
C ILE A 6 -8.41 5.97 -6.56
N ILE A 7 -9.60 6.51 -6.33
CA ILE A 7 -10.04 6.97 -5.00
C ILE A 7 -10.07 5.80 -4.00
N VAL A 8 -10.65 4.67 -4.40
CA VAL A 8 -10.69 3.47 -3.55
C VAL A 8 -9.28 2.97 -3.24
N GLY A 9 -8.37 3.02 -4.22
CA GLY A 9 -6.97 2.63 -4.03
C GLY A 9 -6.23 3.56 -3.09
N ALA A 10 -6.49 4.87 -3.17
CA ALA A 10 -5.92 5.85 -2.25
C ALA A 10 -6.40 5.59 -0.82
N LEU A 11 -7.71 5.41 -0.61
CA LEU A 11 -8.28 5.08 0.70
C LEU A 11 -7.73 3.76 1.25
N PHE A 12 -7.65 2.74 0.38
CA PHE A 12 -7.05 1.46 0.74
C PHE A 12 -5.60 1.63 1.17
N GLY A 13 -4.80 2.43 0.45
CA GLY A 13 -3.39 2.68 0.77
C GLY A 13 -3.15 3.35 2.12
N ILE A 14 -4.15 4.06 2.68
CA ILE A 14 -4.13 4.57 4.06
C ILE A 14 -4.43 3.43 5.04
N ILE A 15 -5.54 2.72 4.83
CA ILE A 15 -6.06 1.70 5.77
C ILE A 15 -5.15 0.47 5.84
N VAL A 16 -4.52 0.12 4.73
CA VAL A 16 -3.69 -1.07 4.59
C VAL A 16 -2.44 -1.03 5.45
N VAL A 17 -1.97 0.16 5.83
CA VAL A 17 -0.77 0.32 6.66
C VAL A 17 -1.02 -0.19 8.09
N PRO A 18 -1.96 0.34 8.89
CA PRO A 18 -2.24 -0.21 10.21
C PRO A 18 -2.74 -1.66 10.14
N LEU A 19 -3.51 -2.01 9.11
CA LEU A 19 -4.04 -3.36 8.93
C LEU A 19 -2.92 -4.36 8.62
N GLY A 20 -1.95 -3.99 7.79
CA GLY A 20 -0.79 -4.79 7.45
C GLY A 20 0.12 -5.06 8.66
N PHE A 21 0.34 -4.05 9.51
CA PHE A 21 1.08 -4.24 10.76
C PHE A 21 0.36 -5.21 11.70
N PHE A 22 -0.94 -5.04 11.89
CA PHE A 22 -1.74 -5.95 12.70
C PHE A 22 -1.69 -7.40 12.19
N VAL A 23 -1.92 -7.57 10.88
CA VAL A 23 -1.88 -8.88 10.22
C VAL A 23 -0.49 -9.52 10.34
N GLY A 24 0.58 -8.74 10.21
CA GLY A 24 1.95 -9.25 10.30
C GLY A 24 2.33 -9.72 11.69
N LEU A 25 1.80 -9.07 12.72
CA LEU A 25 2.06 -9.42 14.12
C LEU A 25 1.23 -10.61 14.59
N GLN A 26 0.02 -10.81 14.07
CA GLN A 26 -0.96 -11.71 14.71
C GLN A 26 -1.57 -12.78 13.78
N VAL A 27 -1.50 -12.62 12.46
CA VAL A 27 -2.29 -13.45 11.54
C VAL A 27 -1.41 -14.16 10.51
N SER A 28 -0.67 -13.42 9.69
CA SER A 28 0.13 -13.99 8.61
C SER A 28 1.22 -13.01 8.15
N PRO A 29 2.50 -13.38 8.28
CA PRO A 29 3.60 -12.59 7.73
C PRO A 29 3.52 -12.44 6.21
N VAL A 30 3.02 -13.46 5.50
CA VAL A 30 2.89 -13.44 4.03
C VAL A 30 1.87 -12.40 3.59
N LEU A 31 0.70 -12.36 4.23
CA LEU A 31 -0.32 -11.37 3.90
C LEU A 31 0.15 -9.97 4.25
N ALA A 32 0.81 -9.79 5.38
CA ALA A 32 1.40 -8.51 5.76
C ALA A 32 2.43 -8.00 4.74
N ASN A 33 3.24 -8.90 4.16
CA ASN A 33 4.20 -8.51 3.13
C ASN A 33 3.55 -7.95 1.87
N ILE A 34 2.37 -8.46 1.50
CA ILE A 34 1.60 -7.95 0.37
C ILE A 34 1.00 -6.58 0.73
N LEU A 35 0.39 -6.47 1.90
CA LEU A 35 -0.29 -5.25 2.35
C LEU A 35 0.70 -4.09 2.56
N LEU A 36 1.86 -4.38 3.15
CA LEU A 36 2.91 -3.43 3.47
C LEU A 36 4.00 -3.31 2.39
N LEU A 37 3.78 -3.83 1.18
CA LEU A 37 4.78 -3.86 0.12
C LEU A 37 5.51 -2.52 -0.10
N PRO A 38 4.82 -1.35 -0.12
CA PRO A 38 5.51 -0.06 -0.27
C PRO A 38 6.45 0.24 0.91
N LEU A 39 6.02 -0.06 2.14
CA LEU A 39 6.81 0.17 3.35
C LEU A 39 8.01 -0.78 3.41
N ILE A 40 7.83 -2.04 3.02
CA ILE A 40 8.92 -3.03 2.94
C ILE A 40 9.97 -2.60 1.92
N THR A 41 9.52 -2.07 0.78
CA THR A 41 10.43 -1.56 -0.25
C THR A 41 11.28 -0.41 0.28
N ILE A 42 10.68 0.50 1.06
CA ILE A 42 11.39 1.61 1.72
C ILE A 42 12.33 1.09 2.80
N SER A 43 11.90 0.09 3.59
CA SER A 43 12.73 -0.56 4.61
C SER A 43 13.99 -1.17 3.99
N TRP A 44 13.80 -1.90 2.89
CA TRP A 44 14.89 -2.55 2.18
C TRP A 44 15.82 -1.53 1.51
N SER A 45 15.29 -0.46 0.92
CA SER A 45 16.11 0.57 0.25
C SER A 45 16.86 1.47 1.23
N SER A 46 16.31 1.72 2.42
CA SER A 46 16.94 2.52 3.47
C SER A 46 17.84 1.70 4.40
N GLY A 47 17.73 0.37 4.41
CA GLY A 47 18.42 -0.51 5.35
C GLY A 47 17.88 -0.43 6.78
N ILE A 48 16.75 0.25 7.00
CA ILE A 48 16.14 0.44 8.32
C ILE A 48 14.99 -0.55 8.48
N PRO A 49 15.02 -1.45 9.49
CA PRO A 49 13.89 -2.34 9.77
C PRO A 49 12.59 -1.57 10.00
N LEU A 50 11.46 -2.12 9.57
CA LEU A 50 10.14 -1.47 9.70
C LEU A 50 9.81 -1.02 11.15
N GLY A 51 10.20 -1.81 12.14
CA GLY A 51 9.97 -1.50 13.57
C GLY A 51 10.84 -0.35 14.10
N ASP A 52 11.94 -0.04 13.40
CA ASP A 52 12.92 0.98 13.80
C ASP A 52 12.80 2.27 12.98
N MET A 53 11.84 2.34 12.06
CA MET A 53 11.61 3.54 11.25
C MET A 53 11.16 4.71 12.13
N SER A 54 11.74 5.89 11.87
CA SER A 54 11.27 7.11 12.52
C SER A 54 9.82 7.40 12.15
N ALA A 55 9.09 8.07 13.05
CA ALA A 55 7.70 8.46 12.81
C ALA A 55 7.54 9.25 11.51
N LEU A 56 8.48 10.14 11.18
CA LEU A 56 8.49 10.90 9.95
C LEU A 56 8.61 10.00 8.71
N LEU A 57 9.53 9.02 8.75
CA LEU A 57 9.70 8.08 7.64
C LEU A 57 8.45 7.20 7.47
N LEU A 58 7.79 6.78 8.55
CA LEU A 58 6.54 6.03 8.49
C LEU A 58 5.41 6.85 7.86
N VAL A 59 5.29 8.13 8.19
CA VAL A 59 4.30 9.04 7.56
C VAL A 59 4.56 9.15 6.06
N TRP A 60 5.80 9.43 5.66
CA TRP A 60 6.15 9.50 4.23
C TRP A 60 5.94 8.17 3.50
N SER A 61 6.26 7.05 4.16
CA SER A 61 6.02 5.72 3.62
C SER A 61 4.53 5.43 3.45
N THR A 62 3.70 5.93 4.36
CA THR A 62 2.24 5.85 4.25
C THR A 62 1.72 6.69 3.08
N VAL A 63 2.24 7.90 2.88
CA VAL A 63 1.89 8.72 1.69
C VAL A 63 2.26 8.00 0.39
N LEU A 64 3.44 7.36 0.35
CA LEU A 64 3.85 6.55 -0.80
C LEU A 64 2.97 5.31 -0.98
N SER A 65 2.52 4.68 0.11
CA SER A 65 1.54 3.59 0.08
C SER A 65 0.23 4.03 -0.58
N VAL A 66 -0.28 5.22 -0.23
CA VAL A 66 -1.47 5.81 -0.88
C VAL A 66 -1.26 5.94 -2.38
N ALA A 67 -0.15 6.53 -2.81
CA ALA A 67 0.14 6.71 -4.24
C ALA A 67 0.28 5.37 -4.98
N PHE A 68 0.94 4.39 -4.34
CA PHE A 68 1.13 3.05 -4.90
C PHE A 68 -0.22 2.35 -5.13
N TRP A 69 -1.05 2.25 -4.10
CA TRP A 69 -2.33 1.54 -4.18
C TRP A 69 -3.36 2.27 -5.06
N ALA A 70 -3.35 3.60 -5.06
CA ALA A 70 -4.13 4.41 -6.01
C ALA A 70 -3.75 4.06 -7.47
N THR A 71 -2.46 3.91 -7.75
CA THR A 71 -1.97 3.52 -9.08
C THR A 71 -2.36 2.09 -9.43
N VAL A 72 -2.15 1.13 -8.52
CA VAL A 72 -2.53 -0.28 -8.75
C VAL A 72 -4.00 -0.42 -9.07
N PHE A 73 -4.89 0.18 -8.27
CA PHE A 73 -6.33 0.11 -8.55
C PHE A 73 -6.72 0.93 -9.78
N GLY A 74 -6.09 2.08 -10.01
CA GLY A 74 -6.28 2.85 -11.24
C GLY A 74 -6.00 2.02 -12.50
N LEU A 75 -4.91 1.25 -12.51
CA LEU A 75 -4.57 0.33 -13.60
C LEU A 75 -5.62 -0.77 -13.78
N ILE A 76 -6.13 -1.34 -12.68
CA ILE A 76 -7.22 -2.32 -12.72
C ILE A 76 -8.48 -1.69 -13.33
N GLY A 77 -8.88 -0.51 -12.86
CA GLY A 77 -10.03 0.22 -13.36
C GLY A 77 -9.91 0.58 -14.85
N PHE A 78 -8.71 0.94 -15.30
CA PHE A 78 -8.39 1.16 -16.71
C PHE A 78 -8.50 -0.13 -17.54
N GLY A 79 -7.93 -1.23 -17.07
CA GLY A 79 -8.01 -2.53 -17.73
C GLY A 79 -9.47 -3.01 -17.89
N ILE A 80 -10.27 -2.90 -16.84
CA ILE A 80 -11.71 -3.24 -16.88
C ILE A 80 -12.45 -2.37 -17.90
N LYS A 81 -12.17 -1.07 -17.94
CA LYS A 81 -12.78 -0.16 -18.92
C LYS A 81 -12.45 -0.60 -20.35
N LYS A 82 -11.19 -0.98 -20.62
CA LYS A 82 -10.73 -1.45 -21.93
C LYS A 82 -11.39 -2.77 -22.37
N LEU A 83 -11.72 -3.66 -21.42
CA LEU A 83 -12.36 -4.94 -21.72
C LEU A 83 -13.88 -4.84 -21.92
N ARG A 84 -14.51 -3.74 -21.48
CA ARG A 84 -15.97 -3.53 -21.56
C ARG A 84 -16.39 -2.58 -22.70
N GLY A 85 -15.44 -1.91 -23.33
CA GLY A 85 -15.66 -1.10 -24.54
C GLY A 85 -15.27 -1.89 -25.78
#